data_AF-A0A2T8HVD9-F1
#
_entry.id   AF-A0A2T8HVD9-F1
#
_cell.length_a   1.000
_cell.length_b   1.000
_cell.length_c   1.000
_cell.angle_alpha   90.00
_cell.angle_beta   90.00
_cell.angle_gamma   90.00
#
_symmetry.space_group_name_H-M   'P 1'
#
loop_
_entity.id
_entity.type
_entity.pdbx_description
1 polymer ?
#
loop_
_entity_poly.entity_id
_entity_poly.type
_entity_poly.pdbx_seq_one_letter_code
_entity_poly.pdbx_strand_id
1 'polypeptide(L)'
;MATASPSLDMLSRGPPKPRLAAVVVTHNRLVQLQITLRALLAQPHDDLAGIVVVDNASEDGTAPWLATLEDPRLLLRHSAQNMGGAGGFEMGMRAAMAELAPDWIVVMDDDARPDAGAFAAFHALDLRGFDGFAAAVRDPDGRICDMNMPTFNPFWHKRILLRTLMGGGRNAFHLRPEDFARAGLRCVDGASFVGFFVRASTVRARGYPDPALFLYGDDAIYTMGLTRAGHRIGFDPSVRFEHDCSTFSAEDPRIRPLWKVYYYYRNSLRLYRIAAGVFFGPVMLLYLPKWLWRTRHYGSHRRRFLRLLALALRDGISRHRSTPHARILAIAAGLSGSAAHGDGAATAAALRPRAAAPQPAHIPPRYIAADRPNRTPRGSSRPDGPADYTTGFPAPRRVDHRTERSPPR
;
A
#
# COMPACT_ATOMS: atom_id res chain seq x y z
N MET A 1 -22.50 13.95 57.67
CA MET A 1 -22.16 14.03 56.22
C MET A 1 -20.66 13.81 56.10
N ALA A 2 -20.24 12.59 55.77
CA ALA A 2 -18.83 12.27 55.57
C ALA A 2 -18.55 12.28 54.06
N THR A 3 -17.78 13.27 53.62
CA THR A 3 -17.23 13.34 52.26
C THR A 3 -16.15 12.28 52.10
N ALA A 4 -16.42 11.25 51.29
CA ALA A 4 -15.43 10.25 50.94
C ALA A 4 -14.34 10.88 50.08
N SER A 5 -13.11 10.92 50.60
CA SER A 5 -11.91 11.26 49.83
C SER A 5 -11.70 10.23 48.72
N PRO A 6 -11.39 10.64 47.47
CA PRO A 6 -11.05 9.69 46.42
C PRO A 6 -9.76 8.96 46.78
N SER A 7 -9.81 7.63 46.69
CA SER A 7 -8.69 6.73 46.94
C SER A 7 -7.47 7.06 46.05
N LEU A 8 -6.29 7.11 46.67
CA LEU A 8 -4.98 7.41 46.07
C LEU A 8 -4.64 6.60 44.79
N ASP A 9 -5.26 5.42 44.61
CA ASP A 9 -5.10 4.57 43.42
C ASP A 9 -5.65 5.19 42.12
N MET A 10 -6.58 6.13 42.22
CA MET A 10 -7.19 6.76 41.03
C MET A 10 -6.34 7.90 40.45
N LEU A 11 -5.35 8.40 41.21
CA LEU A 11 -4.46 9.50 40.82
C LEU A 11 -3.17 9.04 40.14
N SER A 12 -2.92 7.72 40.04
CA SER A 12 -1.68 7.17 39.46
C SER A 12 -1.84 6.58 38.05
N ARG A 13 -3.05 6.56 37.49
CA ARG A 13 -3.26 6.13 36.09
C ARG A 13 -3.12 7.35 35.20
N GLY A 14 -2.10 7.36 34.36
CA GLY A 14 -2.01 8.31 33.24
C GLY A 14 -3.28 8.27 32.38
N PRO A 15 -3.48 9.24 31.47
CA PRO A 15 -4.66 9.26 30.61
C PRO A 15 -4.83 7.90 29.92
N PRO A 16 -6.08 7.39 29.81
CA PRO A 16 -6.34 6.09 29.21
C PRO A 16 -5.76 6.04 27.78
N LYS A 17 -5.18 4.89 27.42
CA LYS A 17 -4.65 4.66 26.06
C LYS A 17 -5.77 4.91 25.03
N PRO A 18 -5.48 5.60 23.91
CA PRO A 18 -6.46 5.78 22.85
C PRO A 18 -6.95 4.43 22.32
N ARG A 19 -8.26 4.31 22.06
CA ARG A 19 -8.85 3.09 21.50
C ARG A 19 -8.40 2.91 20.05
N LEU A 20 -7.68 1.83 19.77
CA LEU A 20 -7.20 1.47 18.43
C LEU A 20 -8.04 0.33 17.83
N ALA A 21 -8.51 0.51 16.59
CA ALA A 21 -9.14 -0.53 15.80
C ALA A 21 -8.32 -0.82 14.53
N ALA A 22 -8.09 -2.09 14.21
CA ALA A 22 -7.50 -2.51 12.94
C ALA A 22 -8.59 -2.74 11.89
N VAL A 23 -8.28 -2.44 10.63
CA VAL A 23 -9.12 -2.77 9.47
C VAL A 23 -8.26 -3.52 8.48
N VAL A 24 -8.65 -4.76 8.18
CA VAL A 24 -7.98 -5.65 7.22
C VAL A 24 -8.92 -5.93 6.07
N VAL A 25 -8.44 -5.79 4.84
CA VAL A 25 -9.19 -6.11 3.63
C VAL A 25 -8.57 -7.33 2.96
N THR A 26 -9.41 -8.27 2.55
CA THR A 26 -8.96 -9.50 1.87
C THR A 26 -9.81 -9.84 0.66
N HIS A 27 -9.21 -10.46 -0.34
CA HIS A 27 -9.90 -11.04 -1.49
C HIS A 27 -9.09 -12.20 -2.07
N ASN A 28 -9.59 -13.44 -1.90
CA ASN A 28 -8.97 -14.66 -2.45
C ASN A 28 -7.52 -14.90 -2.01
N ARG A 29 -7.24 -14.67 -0.72
CA ARG A 29 -5.90 -14.80 -0.11
C ARG A 29 -5.98 -15.37 1.32
N LEU A 30 -6.83 -16.37 1.53
CA LEU A 30 -7.08 -16.99 2.84
C LEU A 30 -5.81 -17.28 3.65
N VAL A 31 -4.77 -17.82 3.02
CA VAL A 31 -3.52 -18.19 3.71
C VAL A 31 -2.80 -16.97 4.29
N GLN A 32 -2.73 -15.86 3.55
CA GLN A 32 -2.10 -14.63 4.06
C GLN A 32 -2.94 -14.02 5.18
N LEU A 33 -4.27 -13.97 4.98
CA LEU A 33 -5.20 -13.50 5.99
C LEU A 33 -5.08 -14.28 7.31
N GLN A 34 -4.92 -15.60 7.26
CA GLN A 34 -4.70 -16.43 8.45
C GLN A 34 -3.45 -16.02 9.24
N ILE A 35 -2.36 -15.70 8.54
CA ILE A 35 -1.10 -15.27 9.16
C ILE A 35 -1.28 -13.88 9.80
N THR A 36 -1.85 -12.95 9.04
CA THR A 36 -2.09 -11.57 9.48
C THR A 36 -3.06 -11.50 10.66
N LEU A 37 -4.16 -12.25 10.61
CA LEU A 37 -5.13 -12.26 11.71
C LEU A 37 -4.54 -12.89 12.98
N ARG A 38 -3.71 -13.93 12.85
CA ARG A 38 -2.96 -14.48 13.99
C ARG A 38 -2.05 -13.42 14.63
N ALA A 39 -1.33 -12.64 13.82
CA ALA A 39 -0.46 -11.58 14.32
C ALA A 39 -1.23 -10.45 15.02
N LEU A 40 -2.42 -10.09 14.51
CA LEU A 40 -3.30 -9.10 15.15
C LEU A 40 -3.90 -9.61 16.46
N LEU A 41 -4.41 -10.85 16.46
CA LEU A 41 -5.02 -11.45 17.65
C LEU A 41 -4.01 -11.72 18.77
N ALA A 42 -2.73 -11.90 18.43
CA ALA A 42 -1.64 -12.01 19.41
C ALA A 42 -1.33 -10.68 20.13
N GLN A 43 -1.80 -9.54 19.62
CA GLN A 43 -1.60 -8.24 20.27
C GLN A 43 -2.48 -8.17 21.54
N PRO A 44 -1.99 -7.55 22.62
CA PRO A 44 -2.78 -7.36 23.84
C PRO A 44 -4.07 -6.57 23.55
N HIS A 45 -5.16 -6.94 24.23
CA HIS A 45 -6.45 -6.25 24.10
C HIS A 45 -6.35 -4.74 24.40
N ASP A 46 -5.51 -4.37 25.38
CA ASP A 46 -5.28 -2.96 25.75
C ASP A 46 -4.53 -2.16 24.68
N ASP A 47 -3.82 -2.84 23.77
CA ASP A 47 -3.12 -2.20 22.66
C ASP A 47 -3.97 -2.22 21.37
N LEU A 48 -4.85 -3.21 21.20
CA LEU A 48 -5.75 -3.37 20.05
C LEU A 48 -7.15 -3.78 20.51
N ALA A 49 -8.08 -2.83 20.48
CA ALA A 49 -9.42 -2.99 21.03
C ALA A 49 -10.41 -3.69 20.08
N GLY A 50 -10.11 -3.73 18.77
CA GLY A 50 -11.00 -4.35 17.79
C GLY A 50 -10.34 -4.52 16.42
N ILE A 51 -10.85 -5.46 15.65
CA ILE A 51 -10.34 -5.83 14.33
C ILE A 51 -11.54 -5.99 13.40
N VAL A 52 -11.64 -5.13 12.39
CA VAL A 52 -12.59 -5.29 11.30
C VAL A 52 -11.92 -6.09 10.19
N VAL A 53 -12.52 -7.22 9.81
CA VAL A 53 -12.08 -7.99 8.64
C VAL A 53 -13.13 -7.85 7.55
N VAL A 54 -12.72 -7.29 6.41
CA VAL A 54 -13.55 -7.14 5.22
C VAL A 54 -13.21 -8.23 4.22
N ASP A 55 -14.05 -9.26 4.15
CA ASP A 55 -14.03 -10.25 3.08
C ASP A 55 -14.70 -9.66 1.83
N ASN A 56 -13.88 -9.24 0.88
CA ASN A 56 -14.29 -8.48 -0.29
C ASN A 56 -14.70 -9.41 -1.45
N ALA A 57 -15.69 -10.28 -1.20
CA ALA A 57 -16.20 -11.29 -2.12
C ALA A 57 -15.17 -12.37 -2.49
N SER A 58 -14.57 -13.02 -1.51
CA SER A 58 -13.69 -14.17 -1.74
C SER A 58 -14.49 -15.44 -2.07
N GLU A 59 -13.87 -16.33 -2.84
CA GLU A 59 -14.40 -17.63 -3.29
C GLU A 59 -13.47 -18.80 -2.89
N ASP A 60 -12.42 -18.52 -2.11
CA ASP A 60 -11.35 -19.45 -1.74
C ASP A 60 -11.55 -20.14 -0.37
N GLY A 61 -12.77 -20.09 0.17
CA GLY A 61 -13.08 -20.62 1.50
C GLY A 61 -12.86 -19.63 2.66
N THR A 62 -12.53 -18.36 2.36
CA THR A 62 -12.36 -17.32 3.39
C THR A 62 -13.58 -17.12 4.29
N ALA A 63 -14.79 -16.98 3.73
CA ALA A 63 -15.99 -16.78 4.53
C ALA A 63 -16.28 -17.96 5.49
N PRO A 64 -16.30 -19.24 5.03
CA PRO A 64 -16.42 -20.38 5.93
C PRO A 64 -15.35 -20.42 7.02
N TRP A 65 -14.10 -20.09 6.70
CA TRP A 65 -13.03 -20.07 7.70
C TRP A 65 -13.24 -18.97 8.74
N LEU A 66 -13.55 -17.74 8.33
CA LEU A 66 -13.82 -16.62 9.24
C LEU A 66 -14.98 -16.92 10.21
N ALA A 67 -16.00 -17.64 9.75
CA ALA A 67 -17.13 -18.05 10.58
C ALA A 67 -16.76 -19.04 11.70
N THR A 68 -15.59 -19.67 11.65
CA THR A 68 -15.11 -20.58 12.71
C THR A 68 -14.36 -19.86 13.84
N LEU A 69 -14.09 -18.56 13.68
CA LEU A 69 -13.30 -17.79 14.64
C LEU A 69 -14.20 -17.18 15.72
N GLU A 70 -13.82 -17.42 16.98
CA GLU A 70 -14.48 -16.84 18.15
C GLU A 70 -13.49 -15.97 18.91
N ASP A 71 -13.49 -14.66 18.63
CA ASP A 71 -12.79 -13.65 19.44
C ASP A 71 -13.65 -12.38 19.51
N PRO A 72 -13.90 -11.82 20.71
CA PRO A 72 -14.78 -10.67 20.89
C PRO A 72 -14.28 -9.38 20.22
N ARG A 73 -13.02 -9.32 19.81
CA ARG A 73 -12.45 -8.18 19.06
C ARG A 73 -12.79 -8.22 17.57
N LEU A 74 -13.23 -9.37 17.03
CA LEU A 74 -13.47 -9.53 15.59
C LEU A 74 -14.82 -8.96 15.17
N LEU A 75 -14.80 -8.09 14.16
CA LEU A 75 -15.97 -7.59 13.45
C LEU A 75 -15.87 -7.97 11.97
N LEU A 76 -16.67 -8.95 11.55
CA LEU A 76 -16.63 -9.46 10.17
C LEU A 76 -17.57 -8.67 9.26
N ARG A 77 -17.09 -8.29 8.08
CA ARG A 77 -17.88 -7.65 7.02
C ARG A 77 -17.69 -8.40 5.72
N HIS A 78 -18.79 -8.78 5.09
CA HIS A 78 -18.80 -9.45 3.79
C HIS A 78 -19.34 -8.52 2.72
N SER A 79 -18.59 -8.39 1.63
CA SER A 79 -19.09 -7.75 0.42
C SER A 79 -19.64 -8.79 -0.55
N ALA A 80 -20.80 -8.54 -1.13
CA ALA A 80 -21.39 -9.40 -2.17
C ALA A 80 -20.62 -9.34 -3.51
N GLN A 81 -19.81 -8.30 -3.71
CA GLN A 81 -19.05 -8.09 -4.94
C GLN A 81 -17.66 -7.54 -4.62
N ASN A 82 -16.65 -7.87 -5.42
CA ASN A 82 -15.33 -7.30 -5.25
C ASN A 82 -15.35 -5.81 -5.62
N MET A 83 -15.16 -4.94 -4.61
CA MET A 83 -15.14 -3.48 -4.77
C MET A 83 -13.73 -2.92 -4.93
N GLY A 84 -12.74 -3.79 -5.09
CA GLY A 84 -11.32 -3.46 -5.02
C GLY A 84 -10.88 -3.08 -3.60
N GLY A 85 -9.57 -2.84 -3.42
CA GLY A 85 -9.00 -2.45 -2.12
C GLY A 85 -9.63 -1.17 -1.57
N ALA A 86 -9.81 -0.15 -2.42
CA ALA A 86 -10.37 1.14 -2.00
C ALA A 86 -11.79 1.00 -1.42
N GLY A 87 -12.63 0.17 -2.04
CA GLY A 87 -13.98 -0.10 -1.55
C GLY A 87 -13.99 -0.94 -0.27
N GLY A 88 -13.08 -1.91 -0.17
CA GLY A 88 -12.90 -2.69 1.06
C GLY A 88 -12.47 -1.83 2.24
N PHE A 89 -11.50 -0.94 2.06
CA PHE A 89 -11.04 -0.03 3.12
C PHE A 89 -12.12 0.95 3.53
N GLU A 90 -12.88 1.50 2.58
CA GLU A 90 -14.02 2.37 2.87
C GLU A 90 -15.07 1.66 3.74
N MET A 91 -15.49 0.45 3.34
CA MET A 91 -16.44 -0.38 4.08
C MET A 91 -15.93 -0.70 5.49
N GLY A 92 -14.67 -1.11 5.61
CA GLY A 92 -14.06 -1.51 6.88
C GLY A 92 -13.88 -0.33 7.84
N MET A 93 -13.37 0.81 7.34
CA MET A 93 -13.24 2.02 8.15
C MET A 93 -14.60 2.53 8.61
N ARG A 94 -15.63 2.45 7.77
CA ARG A 94 -17.00 2.85 8.14
C ARG A 94 -17.57 1.95 9.24
N ALA A 95 -17.39 0.64 9.14
CA ALA A 95 -17.80 -0.31 10.18
C ALA A 95 -17.06 -0.05 11.50
N ALA A 96 -15.73 0.15 11.44
CA ALA A 96 -14.93 0.48 12.62
C ALA A 96 -15.45 1.75 13.32
N MET A 97 -15.71 2.82 12.55
CA MET A 97 -16.24 4.08 13.09
C MET A 97 -17.62 3.92 13.72
N ALA A 98 -18.48 3.09 13.12
CA ALA A 98 -19.86 2.91 13.56
C ALA A 98 -19.99 2.05 14.83
N GLU A 99 -19.16 1.03 14.96
CA GLU A 99 -19.40 -0.05 15.94
C GLU A 99 -18.32 -0.20 17.00
N LEU A 100 -17.09 0.27 16.75
CA LEU A 100 -15.98 0.12 17.70
C LEU A 100 -15.66 1.43 18.46
N ALA A 101 -16.24 2.55 18.01
CA ALA A 101 -15.99 3.90 18.51
C ALA A 101 -14.48 4.17 18.78
N PRO A 102 -13.60 3.98 17.78
CA PRO A 102 -12.17 4.12 17.97
C PRO A 102 -11.76 5.60 18.11
N ASP A 103 -10.61 5.82 18.73
CA ASP A 103 -9.85 7.08 18.64
C ASP A 103 -8.94 7.08 17.41
N TRP A 104 -8.43 5.91 17.05
CA TRP A 104 -7.55 5.66 15.92
C TRP A 104 -7.95 4.39 15.16
N ILE A 105 -7.82 4.44 13.84
CA ILE A 105 -7.95 3.28 12.96
C ILE A 105 -6.60 3.01 12.31
N VAL A 106 -6.14 1.77 12.33
CA VAL A 106 -5.01 1.31 11.52
C VAL A 106 -5.52 0.45 10.37
N VAL A 107 -5.12 0.78 9.14
CA VAL A 107 -5.48 0.02 7.93
C VAL A 107 -4.29 -0.81 7.45
N MET A 108 -4.57 -2.02 6.96
CA MET A 108 -3.60 -2.93 6.35
C MET A 108 -4.26 -3.90 5.35
N ASP A 109 -3.46 -4.38 4.40
CA ASP A 109 -3.82 -5.50 3.53
C ASP A 109 -3.71 -6.84 4.28
N ASP A 110 -4.17 -7.93 3.66
CA ASP A 110 -4.15 -9.28 4.23
C ASP A 110 -2.77 -9.94 4.30
N ASP A 111 -1.77 -9.40 3.60
CA ASP A 111 -0.37 -9.80 3.59
C ASP A 111 0.53 -8.86 4.41
N ALA A 112 -0.07 -7.93 5.17
CA ALA A 112 0.64 -7.02 6.04
C ALA A 112 0.21 -7.13 7.51
N ARG A 113 1.19 -7.06 8.42
CA ARG A 113 0.97 -7.38 9.84
C ARG A 113 1.91 -6.61 10.77
N PRO A 114 1.45 -6.23 11.97
CA PRO A 114 2.30 -5.58 12.95
C PRO A 114 3.34 -6.55 13.52
N ASP A 115 4.54 -6.04 13.79
CA ASP A 115 5.51 -6.76 14.63
C ASP A 115 4.97 -6.91 16.06
N ALA A 116 5.55 -7.85 16.82
CA ALA A 116 5.30 -7.93 18.26
C ALA A 116 5.66 -6.59 18.94
N GLY A 117 4.71 -6.01 19.66
CA GLY A 117 4.89 -4.73 20.37
C GLY A 117 4.74 -3.48 19.49
N ALA A 118 4.41 -3.59 18.20
CA ALA A 118 4.25 -2.42 17.32
C ALA A 118 3.15 -1.46 17.82
N PHE A 119 2.03 -1.99 18.32
CA PHE A 119 0.95 -1.15 18.88
C PHE A 119 1.31 -0.57 20.25
N ALA A 120 2.05 -1.29 21.08
CA ALA A 120 2.60 -0.74 22.32
C ALA A 120 3.55 0.45 22.03
N ALA A 121 4.40 0.32 21.00
CA ALA A 121 5.27 1.40 20.55
C ALA A 121 4.45 2.59 20.02
N PHE A 122 3.38 2.35 19.26
CA PHE A 122 2.47 3.40 18.80
C PHE A 122 1.84 4.17 19.98
N HIS A 123 1.34 3.46 20.99
CA HIS A 123 0.75 4.07 22.19
C HIS A 123 1.76 4.84 23.05
N ALA A 124 3.06 4.51 22.96
CA ALA A 124 4.11 5.22 23.67
C ALA A 124 4.51 6.56 23.01
N LEU A 125 4.08 6.81 21.77
CA LEU A 125 4.39 8.06 21.06
C LEU A 125 3.50 9.22 21.52
N ASP A 126 4.10 10.40 21.67
CA ASP A 126 3.33 11.64 21.80
C ASP A 126 2.84 12.12 20.43
N LEU A 127 1.62 11.72 20.08
CA LEU A 127 0.96 12.07 18.82
C LEU A 127 0.08 13.33 18.93
N ARG A 128 0.33 14.22 19.91
CA ARG A 128 -0.37 15.50 19.99
C ARG A 128 -0.09 16.33 18.73
N GLY A 129 -1.18 16.81 18.11
CA GLY A 129 -1.10 17.57 16.86
C GLY A 129 -0.79 16.73 15.61
N PHE A 130 -0.92 15.39 15.70
CA PHE A 130 -0.91 14.50 14.54
C PHE A 130 -2.30 13.88 14.33
N ASP A 131 -2.67 13.77 13.05
CA ASP A 131 -3.97 13.32 12.56
C ASP A 131 -3.89 11.97 11.85
N GLY A 132 -2.68 11.62 11.39
CA GLY A 132 -2.32 10.34 10.81
C GLY A 132 -0.93 9.91 11.25
N PHE A 133 -0.59 8.65 11.07
CA PHE A 133 0.74 8.10 11.35
C PHE A 133 1.05 6.94 10.40
N ALA A 134 2.27 6.88 9.88
CA ALA A 134 2.75 5.82 9.00
C ALA A 134 3.77 4.95 9.75
N ALA A 135 3.57 3.64 9.74
CA ALA A 135 4.53 2.69 10.28
C ALA A 135 5.79 2.55 9.41
N ALA A 136 6.86 2.03 10.00
CA ALA A 136 8.01 1.52 9.27
C ALA A 136 7.72 0.10 8.76
N VAL A 137 7.47 0.00 7.46
CA VAL A 137 7.14 -1.26 6.80
C VAL A 137 8.39 -1.93 6.25
N ARG A 138 8.51 -3.25 6.47
CA ARG A 138 9.62 -4.08 6.03
C ARG A 138 9.13 -5.30 5.26
N ASP A 139 9.94 -5.79 4.34
CA ASP A 139 9.74 -7.09 3.72
C ASP A 139 10.05 -8.22 4.74
N PRO A 140 9.62 -9.48 4.50
CA PRO A 140 9.88 -10.59 5.42
C PRO A 140 11.38 -10.89 5.65
N ASP A 141 12.26 -10.43 4.75
CA ASP A 141 13.71 -10.53 4.89
C ASP A 141 14.32 -9.39 5.75
N GLY A 142 13.47 -8.50 6.28
CA GLY A 142 13.84 -7.38 7.14
C GLY A 142 14.28 -6.12 6.40
N ARG A 143 14.34 -6.12 5.07
CA ARG A 143 14.63 -4.92 4.27
C ARG A 143 13.48 -3.91 4.36
N ILE A 144 13.76 -2.64 4.10
CA ILE A 144 12.70 -1.63 4.02
C ILE A 144 11.85 -1.93 2.80
N CYS A 145 10.53 -1.99 2.96
CA CYS A 145 9.64 -2.27 1.86
C CYS A 145 9.51 -1.02 0.98
N ASP A 146 10.09 -1.06 -0.22
CA ASP A 146 10.12 0.07 -1.17
C ASP A 146 8.73 0.54 -1.60
N MET A 147 7.74 -0.36 -1.61
CA MET A 147 6.37 -0.04 -2.02
C MET A 147 5.61 0.80 -0.99
N ASN A 148 5.94 0.64 0.30
CA ASN A 148 5.22 1.25 1.42
C ASN A 148 5.98 2.41 2.07
N MET A 149 7.09 2.81 1.46
CA MET A 149 7.94 3.87 1.96
C MET A 149 7.17 5.22 1.98
N PRO A 150 7.07 5.90 3.14
CA PRO A 150 6.40 7.19 3.22
C PRO A 150 7.04 8.25 2.32
N THR A 151 6.24 9.21 1.88
CA THR A 151 6.60 10.17 0.83
C THR A 151 6.52 11.62 1.28
N PHE A 152 7.34 12.44 0.63
CA PHE A 152 7.24 13.89 0.60
C PHE A 152 6.81 14.31 -0.80
N ASN A 153 5.89 15.27 -0.89
CA ASN A 153 5.49 15.83 -2.16
C ASN A 153 6.54 16.85 -2.65
N PRO A 154 7.17 16.65 -3.83
CA PRO A 154 8.15 17.59 -4.37
C PRO A 154 7.61 19.01 -4.51
N PHE A 155 6.33 19.19 -4.87
CA PHE A 155 5.75 20.51 -5.08
C PHE A 155 5.47 21.29 -3.80
N TRP A 156 5.53 20.64 -2.63
CA TRP A 156 5.33 21.29 -1.33
C TRP A 156 6.66 21.61 -0.64
N HIS A 157 7.76 20.99 -1.09
CA HIS A 157 9.08 21.10 -0.45
C HIS A 157 10.17 21.43 -1.47
N LYS A 158 10.68 22.68 -1.45
CA LYS A 158 11.69 23.17 -2.42
C LYS A 158 12.94 22.27 -2.54
N ARG A 159 13.44 21.74 -1.41
CA ARG A 159 14.61 20.84 -1.39
C ARG A 159 14.32 19.49 -2.07
N ILE A 160 13.11 18.98 -1.87
CA ILE A 160 12.64 17.73 -2.50
C ILE A 160 12.48 17.97 -4.01
N LEU A 161 11.86 19.08 -4.42
CA LEU A 161 11.72 19.46 -5.83
C LEU A 161 13.08 19.50 -6.55
N LEU A 162 14.06 20.19 -5.97
CA LEU A 162 15.40 20.31 -6.55
C LEU A 162 16.05 18.93 -6.74
N ARG A 163 15.98 18.08 -5.71
CA ARG A 163 16.51 16.71 -5.77
C ARG A 163 15.81 15.87 -6.84
N THR A 164 14.49 16.03 -7.01
CA THR A 164 13.73 15.34 -8.07
C THR A 164 14.16 15.81 -9.46
N LEU A 165 14.36 17.11 -9.65
CA LEU A 165 14.80 17.69 -10.93
C LEU A 165 16.25 17.32 -11.28
N MET A 166 17.12 17.14 -10.28
CA MET A 166 18.51 16.69 -10.44
C MET A 166 18.66 15.17 -10.67
N GLY A 167 17.57 14.47 -11.02
CA GLY A 167 17.63 13.06 -11.41
C GLY A 167 17.51 12.06 -10.25
N GLY A 168 17.18 12.49 -9.03
CA GLY A 168 17.06 11.60 -7.87
C GLY A 168 15.90 10.59 -7.92
N GLY A 169 15.11 10.57 -9.00
CA GLY A 169 14.09 9.55 -9.26
C GLY A 169 13.08 9.40 -8.12
N ARG A 170 12.70 8.16 -7.79
CA ARG A 170 11.81 7.85 -6.67
C ARG A 170 12.43 8.22 -5.33
N ASN A 171 13.72 7.93 -5.14
CA ASN A 171 14.45 8.20 -3.90
C ASN A 171 14.48 9.70 -3.53
N ALA A 172 14.24 10.57 -4.51
CA ALA A 172 14.16 12.01 -4.29
C ALA A 172 12.97 12.44 -3.43
N PHE A 173 11.94 11.62 -3.29
CA PHE A 173 10.69 12.03 -2.63
C PHE A 173 10.11 10.98 -1.68
N HIS A 174 10.85 9.92 -1.39
CA HIS A 174 10.54 9.01 -0.29
C HIS A 174 11.46 9.29 0.91
N LEU A 175 11.09 8.76 2.08
CA LEU A 175 12.02 8.63 3.20
C LEU A 175 13.26 7.82 2.76
N ARG A 176 14.38 8.05 3.42
CA ARG A 176 15.63 7.34 3.13
C ARG A 176 15.92 6.29 4.19
N PRO A 177 16.77 5.28 3.91
CA PRO A 177 17.17 4.29 4.90
C PRO A 177 17.69 4.90 6.20
N GLU A 178 18.41 6.02 6.14
CA GLU A 178 18.87 6.75 7.34
C GLU A 178 17.71 7.22 8.24
N ASP A 179 16.55 7.54 7.66
CA ASP A 179 15.37 7.96 8.40
C ASP A 179 14.74 6.79 9.16
N PHE A 180 14.98 5.53 8.74
CA PHE A 180 14.55 4.32 9.45
C PHE A 180 15.50 3.92 10.59
N ALA A 181 16.71 4.48 10.62
CA ALA A 181 17.70 4.22 11.67
C ALA A 181 17.59 5.23 12.84
N ARG A 182 16.88 6.34 12.64
CA ARG A 182 16.80 7.45 13.60
C ARG A 182 15.43 7.50 14.26
N ALA A 183 15.38 7.16 15.55
CA ALA A 183 14.20 7.36 16.38
C ALA A 183 13.81 8.85 16.47
N GLY A 184 12.53 9.11 16.63
CA GLY A 184 11.96 10.44 16.73
C GLY A 184 10.89 10.67 15.67
N LEU A 185 9.79 11.27 16.11
CA LEU A 185 8.62 11.52 15.28
C LEU A 185 8.89 12.57 14.20
N ARG A 186 8.48 12.30 12.96
CA ARG A 186 8.70 13.17 11.80
C ARG A 186 7.44 13.33 10.98
N CYS A 187 7.27 14.49 10.37
CA CYS A 187 6.16 14.70 9.43
C CYS A 187 6.52 14.11 8.06
N VAL A 188 5.53 13.47 7.43
CA VAL A 188 5.53 13.03 6.02
C VAL A 188 4.26 13.51 5.35
N ASP A 189 4.22 13.53 4.01
CA ASP A 189 3.08 14.05 3.26
C ASP A 189 2.11 12.97 2.79
N GLY A 190 2.59 11.74 2.61
CA GLY A 190 1.78 10.61 2.17
C GLY A 190 2.35 9.28 2.63
N ALA A 191 1.47 8.28 2.74
CA ALA A 191 1.80 6.93 3.17
C ALA A 191 0.88 5.92 2.46
N SER A 192 1.32 4.66 2.38
CA SER A 192 0.49 3.56 1.91
C SER A 192 -0.50 3.09 2.97
N PHE A 193 -1.55 2.36 2.59
CA PHE A 193 -2.48 1.71 3.54
C PHE A 193 -1.97 0.42 4.17
N VAL A 194 -0.65 0.27 4.27
CA VAL A 194 -0.01 -0.80 5.03
C VAL A 194 0.59 -0.19 6.29
N GLY A 195 -0.08 -0.41 7.42
CA GLY A 195 0.34 0.18 8.70
C GLY A 195 0.12 1.69 8.77
N PHE A 196 -0.94 2.19 8.13
CA PHE A 196 -1.34 3.60 8.23
C PHE A 196 -2.43 3.77 9.27
N PHE A 197 -2.17 4.66 10.23
CA PHE A 197 -3.06 5.01 11.31
C PHE A 197 -3.70 6.36 11.00
N VAL A 198 -4.99 6.50 11.25
CA VAL A 198 -5.73 7.75 11.09
C VAL A 198 -6.63 7.99 12.28
N ARG A 199 -6.64 9.23 12.76
CA ARG A 199 -7.46 9.63 13.90
C ARG A 199 -8.93 9.63 13.50
N ALA A 200 -9.80 9.11 14.36
CA ALA A 200 -11.23 9.04 14.10
C ALA A 200 -11.87 10.42 13.87
N SER A 201 -11.38 11.46 14.56
CA SER A 201 -11.80 12.85 14.30
C SER A 201 -11.47 13.32 12.88
N THR A 202 -10.34 12.89 12.33
CA THR A 202 -9.92 13.19 10.95
C THR A 202 -10.82 12.47 9.95
N VAL A 203 -11.15 11.20 10.21
CA VAL A 203 -12.12 10.45 9.39
C VAL A 203 -13.50 11.12 9.42
N ARG A 204 -13.99 11.58 10.58
CA ARG A 204 -15.27 12.34 10.65
C ARG A 204 -15.23 13.64 9.86
N ALA A 205 -14.11 14.36 9.90
CA ALA A 205 -13.98 15.66 9.25
C ALA A 205 -13.75 15.55 7.72
N ARG A 206 -13.05 14.52 7.25
CA ARG A 206 -12.62 14.38 5.84
C ARG A 206 -13.30 13.25 5.09
N GLY A 207 -14.00 12.38 5.80
CA GLY A 207 -14.61 11.19 5.26
C GLY A 207 -13.60 10.05 5.04
N TYR A 208 -14.05 9.11 4.23
CA TYR A 208 -13.37 7.85 3.96
C TYR A 208 -12.60 7.89 2.64
N PRO A 209 -11.70 6.92 2.38
CA PRO A 209 -11.11 6.72 1.07
C PRO A 209 -12.20 6.59 -0.01
N ASP A 210 -11.92 7.08 -1.23
CA ASP A 210 -12.91 7.08 -2.30
C ASP A 210 -13.06 5.67 -2.91
N PRO A 211 -14.19 4.97 -2.69
CA PRO A 211 -14.34 3.58 -3.11
C PRO A 211 -14.34 3.44 -4.63
N ALA A 212 -14.65 4.50 -5.38
CA ALA A 212 -14.64 4.49 -6.83
C ALA A 212 -13.23 4.35 -7.41
N LEU A 213 -12.17 4.54 -6.60
CA LEU A 213 -10.79 4.30 -7.02
C LEU A 213 -10.53 2.84 -7.33
N PHE A 214 -11.28 1.91 -6.71
CA PHE A 214 -11.19 0.45 -6.84
C PHE A 214 -9.82 -0.11 -6.46
N LEU A 215 -8.77 0.21 -7.22
CA LEU A 215 -7.40 -0.24 -7.00
C LEU A 215 -6.39 0.85 -7.40
N TYR A 216 -5.30 0.94 -6.65
CA TYR A 216 -4.13 1.80 -6.86
C TYR A 216 -4.33 3.28 -6.54
N GLY A 217 -3.41 3.79 -5.72
CA GLY A 217 -3.26 5.20 -5.39
C GLY A 217 -4.35 5.74 -4.47
N ASP A 218 -5.28 4.91 -4.01
CA ASP A 218 -6.28 5.23 -3.01
C ASP A 218 -5.66 5.67 -1.69
N ASP A 219 -4.62 4.98 -1.26
CA ASP A 219 -3.78 5.33 -0.13
C ASP A 219 -3.10 6.70 -0.28
N ALA A 220 -2.36 6.91 -1.37
CA ALA A 220 -1.63 8.14 -1.63
C ALA A 220 -2.58 9.33 -1.86
N ILE A 221 -3.71 9.11 -2.54
CA ILE A 221 -4.76 10.13 -2.74
C ILE A 221 -5.39 10.52 -1.42
N TYR A 222 -5.67 9.54 -0.54
CA TYR A 222 -6.25 9.81 0.77
C TYR A 222 -5.25 10.57 1.65
N THR A 223 -4.05 10.01 1.86
CA THR A 223 -3.03 10.56 2.77
C THR A 223 -2.50 11.92 2.32
N MET A 224 -2.15 12.10 1.04
CA MET A 224 -1.79 13.42 0.52
C MET A 224 -2.99 14.38 0.52
N GLY A 225 -4.21 13.87 0.37
CA GLY A 225 -5.44 14.65 0.53
C GLY A 225 -5.56 15.23 1.94
N LEU A 226 -5.27 14.43 2.98
CA LEU A 226 -5.24 14.88 4.36
C LEU A 226 -4.19 15.98 4.57
N THR A 227 -2.96 15.73 4.13
CA THR A 227 -1.86 16.71 4.25
C THR A 227 -2.17 18.02 3.53
N ARG A 228 -2.69 17.95 2.29
CA ARG A 228 -3.13 19.13 1.54
C ARG A 228 -4.22 19.92 2.26
N ALA A 229 -5.03 19.24 3.07
CA ALA A 229 -6.09 19.85 3.85
C ALA A 229 -5.62 20.37 5.24
N GLY A 230 -4.31 20.35 5.50
CA GLY A 230 -3.69 20.88 6.71
C GLY A 230 -3.48 19.86 7.84
N HIS A 231 -3.81 18.59 7.62
CA HIS A 231 -3.58 17.54 8.61
C HIS A 231 -2.12 17.09 8.63
N ARG A 232 -1.65 16.61 9.80
CA ARG A 232 -0.26 16.18 9.96
C ARG A 232 -0.16 14.66 10.06
N ILE A 233 0.69 14.06 9.22
CA ILE A 233 0.99 12.63 9.25
C ILE A 233 2.38 12.43 9.86
N GLY A 234 2.45 11.62 10.91
CA GLY A 234 3.68 11.26 11.61
C GLY A 234 4.34 10.01 11.03
N PHE A 235 5.62 9.83 11.30
CA PHE A 235 6.37 8.60 11.07
C PHE A 235 7.41 8.45 12.19
N ASP A 236 7.56 7.24 12.72
CA ASP A 236 8.64 6.87 13.64
C ASP A 236 9.01 5.39 13.42
N PRO A 237 10.32 5.04 13.32
CA PRO A 237 10.76 3.68 13.02
C PRO A 237 10.56 2.65 14.15
N SER A 238 10.08 3.08 15.31
CA SER A 238 9.72 2.18 16.42
C SER A 238 8.44 1.39 16.17
N VAL A 239 7.50 1.93 15.36
CA VAL A 239 6.26 1.23 15.00
C VAL A 239 6.50 0.46 13.71
N ARG A 240 6.57 -0.87 13.80
CA ARG A 240 7.04 -1.73 12.71
C ARG A 240 5.97 -2.69 12.21
N PHE A 241 5.96 -2.86 10.90
CA PHE A 241 5.07 -3.77 10.19
C PHE A 241 5.89 -4.60 9.19
N GLU A 242 5.51 -5.85 9.03
CA GLU A 242 5.94 -6.69 7.92
C GLU A 242 4.90 -6.61 6.80
N HIS A 243 5.37 -6.64 5.55
CA HIS A 243 4.54 -6.78 4.37
C HIS A 243 5.11 -7.82 3.40
N ASP A 244 4.40 -8.92 3.21
CA ASP A 244 4.82 -10.02 2.34
C ASP A 244 4.50 -9.74 0.87
N CYS A 245 5.40 -9.00 0.22
CA CYS A 245 5.33 -8.70 -1.21
C CYS A 245 5.78 -9.84 -2.12
N SER A 246 6.01 -11.07 -1.62
CA SER A 246 6.65 -12.17 -2.39
C SER A 246 5.91 -12.55 -3.69
N THR A 247 4.64 -12.17 -3.83
CA THR A 247 3.85 -12.39 -5.05
C THR A 247 4.04 -11.33 -6.14
N PHE A 248 4.77 -10.24 -5.86
CA PHE A 248 5.08 -9.19 -6.84
C PHE A 248 6.40 -9.48 -7.56
N SER A 249 6.31 -9.85 -8.84
CA SER A 249 7.48 -9.88 -9.73
C SER A 249 7.79 -8.47 -10.25
N ALA A 250 8.93 -7.90 -9.84
CA ALA A 250 9.43 -6.61 -10.32
C ALA A 250 10.04 -6.68 -11.74
N GLU A 251 10.11 -7.87 -12.35
CA GLU A 251 10.84 -8.10 -13.60
C GLU A 251 10.04 -7.71 -14.85
N ASP A 252 8.70 -7.67 -14.79
CA ASP A 252 7.85 -7.27 -15.92
C ASP A 252 7.39 -5.81 -15.79
N PRO A 253 7.83 -4.88 -16.68
CA PRO A 253 7.40 -3.49 -16.64
C PRO A 253 5.92 -3.29 -17.02
N ARG A 254 5.22 -4.35 -17.44
CA ARG A 254 3.81 -4.31 -17.84
C ARG A 254 2.89 -4.43 -16.64
N ILE A 255 1.90 -3.54 -16.59
CA ILE A 255 0.77 -3.66 -15.69
C ILE A 255 -0.05 -4.90 -16.09
N ARG A 256 -0.11 -5.88 -15.20
CA ARG A 256 -0.87 -7.12 -15.35
C ARG A 256 -1.77 -7.37 -14.12
N PRO A 257 -2.98 -7.92 -14.33
CA PRO A 257 -3.72 -8.07 -15.60
C PRO A 257 -4.03 -6.73 -16.29
N LEU A 258 -4.31 -6.77 -17.60
CA LEU A 258 -4.39 -5.58 -18.45
C LEU A 258 -5.47 -4.57 -18.01
N TRP A 259 -6.59 -5.04 -17.43
CA TRP A 259 -7.67 -4.15 -16.98
C TRP A 259 -7.20 -3.13 -15.93
N LYS A 260 -6.16 -3.46 -15.15
CA LYS A 260 -5.57 -2.56 -14.15
C LYS A 260 -4.97 -1.29 -14.75
N VAL A 261 -4.64 -1.29 -16.04
CA VAL A 261 -4.19 -0.11 -16.80
C VAL A 261 -5.17 1.05 -16.65
N TYR A 262 -6.48 0.77 -16.69
CA TYR A 262 -7.49 1.81 -16.57
C TYR A 262 -7.38 2.54 -15.22
N TYR A 263 -7.43 1.77 -14.13
CA TYR A 263 -7.40 2.32 -12.77
C TYR A 263 -6.06 3.00 -12.48
N TYR A 264 -4.94 2.39 -12.87
CA TYR A 264 -3.61 2.95 -12.68
C TYR A 264 -3.50 4.37 -13.26
N TYR A 265 -3.84 4.56 -14.54
CA TYR A 265 -3.69 5.86 -15.19
C TYR A 265 -4.77 6.86 -14.76
N ARG A 266 -6.03 6.43 -14.59
CA ARG A 266 -7.12 7.30 -14.14
C ARG A 266 -6.83 7.85 -12.74
N ASN A 267 -6.43 6.97 -11.81
CA ASN A 267 -6.14 7.37 -10.43
C ASN A 267 -4.84 8.18 -10.36
N SER A 268 -3.82 7.84 -11.17
CA SER A 268 -2.60 8.64 -11.28
C SER A 268 -2.89 10.10 -11.66
N LEU A 269 -3.81 10.37 -12.60
CA LEU A 269 -4.20 11.75 -12.94
C LEU A 269 -4.73 12.53 -11.72
N ARG A 270 -5.48 11.87 -10.85
CA ARG A 270 -5.99 12.48 -9.61
C ARG A 270 -4.87 12.73 -8.62
N LEU A 271 -3.98 11.75 -8.42
CA LEU A 271 -2.83 11.89 -7.56
C LEU A 271 -1.93 13.05 -8.01
N TYR A 272 -1.58 13.13 -9.30
CA TYR A 272 -0.79 14.24 -9.83
C TYR A 272 -1.48 15.59 -9.68
N ARG A 273 -2.81 15.64 -9.75
CA ARG A 273 -3.55 16.89 -9.52
C ARG A 273 -3.48 17.36 -8.07
N ILE A 274 -3.60 16.43 -7.13
CA ILE A 274 -3.42 16.71 -5.69
C ILE A 274 -1.99 17.18 -5.44
N ALA A 275 -1.03 16.45 -6.01
CA ALA A 275 0.38 16.66 -5.75
C ALA A 275 0.90 17.96 -6.37
N ALA A 276 0.72 18.15 -7.67
CA ALA A 276 1.30 19.25 -8.44
C ALA A 276 0.46 20.54 -8.41
N GLY A 277 -0.82 20.47 -8.04
CA GLY A 277 -1.69 21.65 -7.99
C GLY A 277 -1.70 22.42 -9.32
N VAL A 278 -1.31 23.70 -9.29
CA VAL A 278 -1.24 24.56 -10.48
C VAL A 278 -0.27 24.04 -11.55
N PHE A 279 0.73 23.24 -11.17
CA PHE A 279 1.69 22.63 -12.09
C PHE A 279 1.19 21.34 -12.75
N PHE A 280 -0.05 20.94 -12.49
CA PHE A 280 -0.62 19.71 -13.05
C PHE A 280 -0.48 19.63 -14.58
N GLY A 281 -0.84 20.69 -15.31
CA GLY A 281 -0.74 20.73 -16.78
C GLY A 281 0.69 20.47 -17.28
N PRO A 282 1.68 21.28 -16.86
CA PRO A 282 3.09 21.06 -17.18
C PRO A 282 3.60 19.65 -16.85
N VAL A 283 3.25 19.10 -15.68
CA VAL A 283 3.63 17.73 -15.31
C VAL A 283 3.02 16.70 -16.26
N MET A 284 1.76 16.88 -16.68
CA MET A 284 1.11 15.97 -17.62
C MET A 284 1.74 16.00 -19.01
N LEU A 285 2.22 17.16 -19.47
CA LEU A 285 2.97 17.25 -20.74
C LEU A 285 4.25 16.39 -20.72
N LEU A 286 4.88 16.23 -19.56
CA LEU A 286 6.06 15.38 -19.39
C LEU A 286 5.71 13.88 -19.29
N TYR A 287 4.62 13.54 -18.60
CA TYR A 287 4.28 12.14 -18.29
C TYR A 287 3.41 11.45 -19.35
N LEU A 288 2.53 12.17 -20.05
CA LEU A 288 1.68 11.58 -21.10
C LEU A 288 2.50 10.91 -22.22
N PRO A 289 3.60 11.51 -22.75
CA PRO A 289 4.46 10.82 -23.72
C PRO A 289 5.07 9.54 -23.16
N LYS A 290 5.49 9.54 -21.88
CA LYS A 290 6.04 8.35 -21.21
C LYS A 290 5.01 7.22 -21.11
N TRP A 291 3.75 7.56 -20.81
CA TRP A 291 2.65 6.60 -20.75
C TRP A 291 2.33 6.00 -22.11
N LEU A 292 2.29 6.84 -23.16
CA LEU A 292 2.11 6.37 -24.53
C LEU A 292 3.29 5.51 -25.00
N TRP A 293 4.51 5.83 -24.60
CA TRP A 293 5.69 5.04 -24.95
C TRP A 293 5.65 3.62 -24.35
N ARG A 294 5.04 3.44 -23.17
CA ARG A 294 4.84 2.10 -22.58
C ARG A 294 4.03 1.14 -23.47
N THR A 295 3.24 1.66 -24.41
CA THR A 295 2.47 0.83 -25.36
C THR A 295 3.35 -0.14 -26.16
N ARG A 296 4.63 0.18 -26.37
CA ARG A 296 5.60 -0.67 -27.08
C ARG A 296 5.81 -2.04 -26.44
N HIS A 297 5.57 -2.17 -25.13
CA HIS A 297 5.75 -3.41 -24.38
C HIS A 297 4.56 -4.37 -24.51
N TYR A 298 3.42 -3.92 -25.03
CA TYR A 298 2.17 -4.68 -24.98
C TYR A 298 1.90 -5.54 -26.22
N GLY A 299 2.77 -5.54 -27.24
CA GLY A 299 2.67 -6.42 -28.40
C GLY A 299 1.26 -6.48 -29.01
N SER A 300 0.69 -7.69 -29.10
CA SER A 300 -0.67 -7.93 -29.61
C SER A 300 -1.79 -7.26 -28.80
N HIS A 301 -1.54 -6.91 -27.53
CA HIS A 301 -2.50 -6.22 -26.67
C HIS A 301 -2.48 -4.70 -26.81
N ARG A 302 -1.63 -4.12 -27.67
CA ARG A 302 -1.46 -2.66 -27.82
C ARG A 302 -2.77 -1.90 -28.05
N ARG A 303 -3.65 -2.41 -28.92
CA ARG A 303 -4.96 -1.77 -29.21
C ARG A 303 -5.86 -1.72 -27.96
N ARG A 304 -5.86 -2.79 -27.16
CA ARG A 304 -6.65 -2.88 -25.93
C ARG A 304 -6.08 -1.95 -24.84
N PHE A 305 -4.76 -1.92 -24.70
CA PHE A 305 -4.07 -0.96 -23.83
C PHE A 305 -4.43 0.48 -24.18
N LEU A 306 -4.35 0.88 -25.45
CA LEU A 306 -4.65 2.24 -25.88
C LEU A 306 -6.12 2.62 -25.62
N ARG A 307 -7.07 1.69 -25.83
CA ARG A 307 -8.48 1.92 -25.48
C ARG A 307 -8.67 2.14 -23.98
N LEU A 308 -8.03 1.33 -23.14
CA LEU A 308 -8.08 1.49 -21.67
C LEU A 308 -7.42 2.80 -21.22
N LEU A 309 -6.27 3.16 -21.80
CA LEU A 309 -5.60 4.42 -21.52
C LEU A 309 -6.46 5.62 -21.93
N ALA A 310 -7.04 5.61 -23.13
CA ALA A 310 -7.91 6.69 -23.60
C ALA A 310 -9.14 6.86 -22.69
N LEU A 311 -9.77 5.75 -22.28
CA LEU A 311 -10.88 5.75 -21.34
C LEU A 311 -10.46 6.30 -19.97
N ALA A 312 -9.29 5.89 -19.45
CA ALA A 312 -8.73 6.36 -18.20
C ALA A 312 -8.42 7.86 -18.21
N LEU A 313 -7.83 8.35 -19.30
CA LEU A 313 -7.53 9.77 -19.48
C LEU A 313 -8.81 10.60 -19.55
N ARG A 314 -9.79 10.17 -20.35
CA ARG A 314 -11.09 10.82 -20.47
C ARG A 314 -11.77 10.92 -19.11
N ASP A 315 -11.93 9.80 -18.42
CA ASP A 315 -12.63 9.74 -17.13
C ASP A 315 -11.86 10.49 -16.03
N GLY A 316 -10.52 10.43 -16.02
CA GLY A 316 -9.68 11.14 -15.04
C GLY A 316 -9.61 12.65 -15.24
N ILE A 317 -9.77 13.13 -16.48
CA ILE A 317 -9.88 14.57 -16.80
C ILE A 317 -11.28 15.09 -16.48
N SER A 318 -12.33 14.39 -16.93
CA SER A 318 -13.73 14.77 -16.68
C SER A 318 -14.18 14.53 -15.23
N ARG A 319 -13.35 13.89 -14.42
CA ARG A 319 -13.66 13.46 -13.04
C ARG A 319 -14.85 12.50 -12.96
N HIS A 320 -15.13 11.78 -14.05
CA HIS A 320 -16.14 10.74 -14.08
C HIS A 320 -15.70 9.53 -13.25
N ARG A 321 -16.55 9.08 -12.32
CA ARG A 321 -16.19 8.07 -11.30
C ARG A 321 -16.83 6.70 -11.51
N SER A 322 -17.78 6.58 -12.44
CA SER A 322 -18.74 5.47 -12.44
C SER A 322 -18.67 4.57 -13.67
N THR A 323 -17.49 4.46 -14.33
CA THR A 323 -17.32 3.45 -15.38
C THR A 323 -17.41 2.06 -14.74
N PRO A 324 -18.39 1.22 -15.12
CA PRO A 324 -18.58 -0.08 -14.49
C PRO A 324 -17.37 -1.00 -14.70
N HIS A 325 -16.99 -1.75 -13.66
CA HIS A 325 -15.85 -2.68 -13.72
C HIS A 325 -15.98 -3.69 -14.87
N ALA A 326 -17.19 -4.22 -15.08
CA ALA A 326 -17.50 -5.14 -16.18
C ALA A 326 -17.15 -4.58 -17.57
N ARG A 327 -17.35 -3.27 -17.80
CA ARG A 327 -16.96 -2.62 -19.06
C ARG A 327 -15.44 -2.60 -19.24
N ILE A 328 -14.70 -2.36 -18.16
CA ILE A 328 -13.23 -2.32 -18.18
C ILE A 328 -12.67 -3.73 -18.46
N LEU A 329 -13.26 -4.76 -17.84
CA LEU A 329 -12.94 -6.16 -18.12
C LEU A 329 -13.23 -6.53 -19.58
N ALA A 330 -14.39 -6.13 -20.12
CA ALA A 330 -14.74 -6.38 -21.52
C ALA A 330 -13.72 -5.79 -22.51
N ILE A 331 -13.27 -4.55 -22.28
CA ILE A 331 -12.24 -3.91 -23.11
C ILE A 331 -10.90 -4.67 -22.99
N ALA A 332 -10.51 -5.07 -21.79
CA ALA A 332 -9.28 -5.83 -21.55
C ALA A 332 -9.30 -7.21 -22.22
N ALA A 333 -10.45 -7.90 -22.19
CA ALA A 333 -10.69 -9.16 -22.89
C ALA A 333 -10.74 -9.00 -24.41
N GLY A 334 -11.07 -7.80 -24.92
CA GLY A 334 -11.17 -7.49 -26.34
C GLY A 334 -12.57 -7.67 -26.92
N LEU A 335 -13.61 -7.67 -26.06
CA LEU A 335 -15.00 -7.76 -26.46
C LEU A 335 -15.49 -6.38 -26.97
N SER A 336 -16.11 -6.37 -28.16
CA SER A 336 -16.63 -5.15 -28.80
C SER A 336 -18.02 -4.79 -28.25
N GLY A 337 -18.25 -3.51 -27.94
CA GLY A 337 -19.34 -3.02 -27.08
C GLY A 337 -20.77 -3.01 -27.63
N SER A 338 -21.29 -4.12 -28.15
CA SER A 338 -22.72 -4.25 -28.52
C SER A 338 -23.60 -4.97 -27.49
N ALA A 339 -23.03 -5.65 -26.49
CA ALA A 339 -23.79 -6.46 -25.54
C ALA A 339 -23.97 -5.82 -24.15
N ALA A 340 -23.60 -4.55 -23.97
CA ALA A 340 -23.54 -3.92 -22.65
C ALA A 340 -24.77 -3.05 -22.30
N HIS A 341 -25.89 -3.18 -23.03
CA HIS A 341 -27.15 -2.46 -22.76
C HIS A 341 -28.37 -3.40 -22.64
N GLY A 342 -28.17 -4.70 -22.39
CA GLY A 342 -29.26 -5.65 -22.15
C GLY A 342 -28.91 -6.61 -21.01
N ASP A 343 -29.74 -6.61 -19.97
CA ASP A 343 -29.84 -7.53 -18.83
C ASP A 343 -28.55 -8.00 -18.14
N GLY A 344 -28.31 -7.41 -16.97
CA GLY A 344 -27.17 -7.68 -16.06
C GLY A 344 -27.10 -9.08 -15.46
N ALA A 345 -27.93 -10.03 -15.88
CA ALA A 345 -27.89 -11.42 -15.40
C ALA A 345 -27.13 -12.37 -16.36
N ALA A 346 -27.17 -12.13 -17.67
CA ALA A 346 -26.63 -13.08 -18.66
C ALA A 346 -25.13 -12.90 -18.93
N THR A 347 -24.60 -11.67 -18.82
CA THR A 347 -23.17 -11.39 -19.09
C THR A 347 -22.24 -11.82 -17.94
N ALA A 348 -22.75 -11.93 -16.71
CA ALA A 348 -21.98 -12.40 -15.55
C ALA A 348 -21.61 -13.89 -15.64
N ALA A 349 -22.46 -14.71 -16.29
CA ALA A 349 -22.19 -16.13 -16.47
C ALA A 349 -21.07 -16.42 -17.49
N ALA A 350 -20.93 -15.57 -18.52
CA ALA A 350 -19.92 -15.72 -19.58
C ALA A 350 -18.54 -15.14 -19.22
N LEU A 351 -18.44 -14.38 -18.12
CA LEU A 351 -17.21 -13.76 -17.62
C LEU A 351 -16.62 -14.47 -16.39
N ARG A 352 -17.18 -15.63 -15.99
CA ARG A 352 -16.58 -16.47 -14.95
C ARG A 352 -15.19 -16.90 -15.41
N PRO A 353 -14.10 -16.59 -14.67
CA PRO A 353 -12.87 -17.34 -14.88
C PRO A 353 -13.22 -18.81 -14.69
N ARG A 354 -12.89 -19.64 -15.68
CA ARG A 354 -12.86 -21.09 -15.48
C ARG A 354 -12.05 -21.31 -14.21
N ALA A 355 -12.64 -21.95 -13.19
CA ALA A 355 -11.94 -22.30 -11.96
C ALA A 355 -10.54 -22.77 -12.34
N ALA A 356 -9.52 -22.08 -11.81
CA ALA A 356 -8.17 -22.62 -11.93
C ALA A 356 -8.25 -24.04 -11.38
N ALA A 357 -7.79 -25.02 -12.18
CA ALA A 357 -7.72 -26.40 -11.73
C ALA A 357 -7.08 -26.43 -10.33
N PRO A 358 -7.60 -27.24 -9.39
CA PRO A 358 -7.05 -27.30 -8.04
C PRO A 358 -5.54 -27.53 -8.15
N GLN A 359 -4.77 -26.58 -7.64
CA GLN A 359 -3.32 -26.78 -7.53
C GLN A 359 -3.11 -28.01 -6.63
N PRO A 360 -2.23 -28.94 -7.01
CA PRO A 360 -2.00 -30.13 -6.20
C PRO A 360 -1.55 -29.71 -4.79
N ALA A 361 -2.14 -30.35 -3.79
CA ALA A 361 -1.83 -30.13 -2.39
C ALA A 361 -0.31 -30.13 -2.18
N HIS A 362 0.23 -28.99 -1.74
CA HIS A 362 1.65 -28.90 -1.43
C HIS A 362 1.88 -29.68 -0.13
N ILE A 363 2.49 -30.85 -0.26
CA ILE A 363 3.00 -31.65 0.85
C ILE A 363 4.07 -30.79 1.56
N PRO A 364 3.97 -30.56 2.88
CA PRO A 364 5.00 -29.81 3.59
C PRO A 364 6.30 -30.63 3.63
N PRO A 365 7.48 -30.02 3.41
CA PRO A 365 8.73 -30.72 3.64
C PRO A 365 8.85 -31.09 5.13
N ARG A 366 9.12 -32.37 5.38
CA ARG A 366 9.39 -32.95 6.69
C ARG A 366 10.50 -32.17 7.40
N TYR A 367 10.22 -31.76 8.64
CA TYR A 367 11.24 -31.42 9.62
C TYR A 367 12.21 -32.60 9.74
N ILE A 368 13.48 -32.37 9.45
CA ILE A 368 14.58 -33.21 9.92
C ILE A 368 15.43 -32.33 10.82
N ALA A 369 15.27 -32.53 12.12
CA ALA A 369 16.28 -32.17 13.10
C ALA A 369 17.50 -33.07 12.89
N ALA A 370 18.69 -32.49 12.83
CA ALA A 370 19.93 -33.24 13.03
C ALA A 370 21.02 -32.34 13.61
N ASP A 371 21.64 -32.87 14.65
CA ASP A 371 22.70 -32.37 15.49
C ASP A 371 23.89 -31.71 14.79
N ARG A 372 24.52 -30.77 15.49
CA ARG A 372 25.93 -30.41 15.30
C ARG A 372 26.83 -31.55 15.84
N PRO A 373 28.03 -31.76 15.27
CA PRO A 373 29.18 -31.14 15.92
C PRO A 373 30.28 -30.60 14.98
N ASN A 374 30.83 -29.47 15.42
CA ASN A 374 32.22 -28.99 15.41
C ASN A 374 33.21 -29.56 14.36
N ARG A 375 33.79 -28.66 13.54
CA ARG A 375 35.24 -28.59 13.22
C ARG A 375 35.59 -27.33 12.40
N THR A 376 36.40 -26.46 12.98
CA THR A 376 37.36 -25.56 12.29
C THR A 376 38.45 -26.40 11.58
N PRO A 377 39.11 -25.95 10.48
CA PRO A 377 39.98 -24.74 10.51
C PRO A 377 40.16 -23.91 9.21
N ARG A 378 40.61 -22.66 9.46
CA ARG A 378 41.57 -21.78 8.74
C ARG A 378 41.52 -21.66 7.19
N GLY A 379 41.45 -20.41 6.73
CA GLY A 379 41.95 -20.02 5.41
C GLY A 379 41.51 -18.62 4.98
N SER A 380 42.47 -17.71 4.86
CA SER A 380 42.38 -16.28 4.55
C SER A 380 41.77 -15.90 3.19
N SER A 381 41.00 -14.80 3.12
CA SER A 381 41.24 -13.64 2.22
C SER A 381 40.15 -12.56 2.43
N ARG A 382 40.44 -11.35 1.91
CA ARG A 382 39.96 -10.00 2.25
C ARG A 382 38.45 -9.72 2.04
N PRO A 383 37.90 -8.62 2.63
CA PRO A 383 36.50 -8.27 2.48
C PRO A 383 36.23 -7.51 1.17
N ASP A 384 35.36 -8.06 0.33
CA ASP A 384 34.74 -7.33 -0.77
C ASP A 384 33.57 -6.49 -0.23
N GLY A 385 33.59 -5.20 -0.59
CA GLY A 385 32.57 -4.21 -0.24
C GLY A 385 31.23 -4.45 -0.96
N PRO A 386 30.16 -3.72 -0.55
CA PRO A 386 28.82 -3.96 -1.06
C PRO A 386 28.70 -3.52 -2.54
N ALA A 387 28.13 -4.40 -3.36
CA ALA A 387 27.79 -4.14 -4.74
C ALA A 387 26.62 -3.16 -4.86
N ASP A 388 26.89 -1.99 -5.44
CA ASP A 388 25.91 -1.01 -5.88
C ASP A 388 25.13 -1.55 -7.10
N TYR A 389 23.81 -1.68 -6.96
CA TYR A 389 22.90 -2.04 -8.06
C TYR A 389 22.18 -0.80 -8.58
N THR A 390 22.85 -0.06 -9.47
CA THR A 390 22.21 0.95 -10.33
C THR A 390 21.73 0.32 -11.63
N THR A 391 20.43 0.43 -11.94
CA THR A 391 19.87 0.07 -13.26
C THR A 391 19.45 1.32 -14.05
N GLY A 392 19.97 1.44 -15.27
CA GLY A 392 19.18 1.88 -16.43
C GLY A 392 19.24 3.34 -16.89
N PHE A 393 20.40 3.84 -17.30
CA PHE A 393 20.50 4.93 -18.31
C PHE A 393 21.64 4.64 -19.31
N PRO A 394 21.47 4.94 -20.62
CA PRO A 394 22.54 4.77 -21.60
C PRO A 394 23.59 5.88 -21.46
N ALA A 395 24.87 5.50 -21.41
CA ALA A 395 26.00 6.42 -21.40
C ALA A 395 26.09 7.21 -22.73
N PRO A 396 26.43 8.52 -22.69
CA PRO A 396 26.68 9.28 -23.91
C PRO A 396 28.01 8.87 -24.56
N ARG A 397 27.99 8.80 -25.90
CA ARG A 397 29.14 8.51 -26.77
C ARG A 397 30.30 9.46 -26.46
N ARG A 398 31.50 8.91 -26.26
CA ARG A 398 32.74 9.70 -26.25
C ARG A 398 32.97 10.32 -27.62
N VAL A 399 33.18 11.63 -27.62
CA VAL A 399 33.75 12.40 -28.73
C VAL A 399 35.26 12.30 -28.60
N ASP A 400 35.93 11.78 -29.64
CA ASP A 400 37.38 11.73 -29.73
C ASP A 400 37.94 13.16 -29.81
N HIS A 401 38.71 13.55 -28.80
CA HIS A 401 39.64 14.67 -28.91
C HIS A 401 41.05 14.13 -29.07
N ARG A 402 41.59 14.32 -30.28
CA ARG A 402 43.02 14.43 -30.57
C ARG A 402 43.67 15.37 -29.56
N THR A 403 44.79 14.95 -28.99
CA THR A 403 45.88 15.85 -28.62
C THR A 403 47.23 15.14 -28.74
N GLU A 404 48.11 15.81 -29.47
CA GLU A 404 49.51 15.53 -29.73
C GLU A 404 50.37 15.61 -28.46
N ARG A 405 51.48 14.84 -28.41
CA ARG A 405 52.86 15.34 -28.19
C ARG A 405 53.88 14.19 -28.08
N SER A 406 54.73 14.10 -29.11
CA SER A 406 56.22 14.06 -29.15
C SER A 406 57.07 13.04 -28.37
N PRO A 407 58.31 12.72 -28.83
CA PRO A 407 58.91 11.38 -28.80
C PRO A 407 60.21 11.29 -27.95
N PRO A 408 61.14 10.32 -28.14
CA PRO A 408 61.56 9.36 -27.11
C PRO A 408 62.95 9.63 -26.51
N ARG A 409 63.34 8.79 -25.53
CA ARG A 409 64.74 8.39 -25.29
C ARG A 409 64.83 6.87 -25.28
#